data_AF-A0A090MSB8-F1
#
_entry.id   AF-A0A090MSB8-F1
#
_cell.length_a   1.000
_cell.length_b   1.000
_cell.length_c   1.000
_cell.angle_alpha   90.00
_cell.angle_beta   90.00
_cell.angle_gamma   90.00
#
_symmetry.space_group_name_H-M   'P 1'
#
loop_
_entity.id
_entity.type
_entity.pdbx_description
1 polymer ?
#
loop_
_entity_poly.entity_id
_entity_poly.type
_entity_poly.pdbx_seq_one_letter_code
_entity_poly.pdbx_strand_id
1 'polypeptide(L)'
;MPVAARVAEIPHPTLDLGDRVRRLAIRLTYGVPSAAVDLAQFAGADLLRGDYCRLAAAQLCEPEQIDAATDDQILACVDKDRRKLALVRDAAKRVAKRRAEAVAPSAPILEVYVP
;
A
#
# COMPACT_ATOMS: atom_id res chain seq x y z
N MET A 1 4.91 14.80 5.06
CA MET A 1 6.17 14.38 4.40
C MET A 1 7.31 15.18 5.00
N PRO A 2 8.42 14.57 5.45
CA PRO A 2 9.56 15.33 5.94
C PRO A 2 10.17 16.14 4.79
N VAL A 3 10.37 17.43 5.02
CA VAL A 3 10.82 18.43 4.02
C VAL A 3 12.15 18.01 3.39
N ALA A 4 13.04 17.37 4.16
CA ALA A 4 14.35 16.90 3.68
C ALA A 4 14.27 15.90 2.52
N ALA A 5 13.28 15.00 2.52
CA ALA A 5 13.12 14.01 1.44
C ALA A 5 12.77 14.71 0.12
N ARG A 6 11.87 15.70 0.16
CA ARG A 6 11.48 16.48 -1.02
C ARG A 6 12.62 17.31 -1.59
N VAL A 7 13.45 17.90 -0.72
CA VAL A 7 14.60 18.70 -1.16
C VAL A 7 15.68 17.81 -1.79
N ALA A 8 15.88 16.60 -1.27
CA ALA A 8 16.85 15.64 -1.80
C ALA A 8 16.46 15.05 -3.17
N GLU A 9 15.16 14.99 -3.49
CA GLU A 9 14.67 14.53 -4.81
C GLU A 9 14.94 15.53 -5.95
N ILE A 10 15.10 16.82 -5.64
CA ILE A 10 15.37 17.86 -6.64
C ILE A 10 16.70 17.59 -7.39
N PRO A 11 17.85 17.38 -6.70
CA PRO A 11 19.10 17.01 -7.36
C PRO A 11 19.17 15.53 -7.78
N HIS A 12 18.29 14.65 -7.27
CA HIS A 12 18.32 13.22 -7.51
C HIS A 12 16.92 12.65 -7.86
N PRO A 13 16.37 12.99 -9.04
CA PRO A 13 14.98 12.67 -9.39
C PRO A 13 14.71 11.17 -9.57
N THR A 14 15.75 10.36 -9.78
CA THR A 14 15.62 8.89 -9.85
C THR A 14 15.60 8.23 -8.47
N LEU A 15 15.93 8.97 -7.42
CA LEU A 15 15.89 8.51 -6.04
C LEU A 15 14.46 8.76 -5.53
N ASP A 16 13.57 7.78 -5.71
CA ASP A 16 12.18 7.79 -5.19
C ASP A 16 12.18 7.74 -3.64
N LEU A 17 12.65 8.81 -2.99
CA LEU A 17 12.69 8.94 -1.54
C LEU A 17 11.30 9.15 -0.97
N GLY A 18 10.42 9.82 -1.70
CA GLY A 18 9.07 10.17 -1.30
C GLY A 18 8.26 8.94 -0.96
N ASP A 19 8.24 7.92 -1.84
CA ASP A 19 7.55 6.67 -1.55
C ASP A 19 8.26 5.87 -0.46
N ARG A 20 9.61 5.80 -0.48
CA ARG A 20 10.39 5.08 0.55
C ARG A 20 10.15 5.61 1.96
N VAL A 21 10.17 6.93 2.13
CA VAL A 21 9.95 7.59 3.42
C VAL A 21 8.51 7.46 3.86
N ARG A 22 7.54 7.55 2.92
CA ARG A 22 6.12 7.29 3.21
C ARG A 22 5.92 5.86 3.73
N ARG A 23 6.47 4.87 3.05
CA ARG A 23 6.39 3.46 3.45
C ARG A 23 7.05 3.21 4.80
N LEU A 24 8.19 3.83 5.05
CA LEU A 24 8.85 3.76 6.36
C LEU A 24 7.97 4.34 7.47
N ALA A 25 7.37 5.50 7.25
CA ALA A 25 6.47 6.10 8.23
C ALA A 25 5.30 5.17 8.57
N ILE A 26 4.65 4.57 7.57
CA ILE A 26 3.55 3.60 7.77
C ILE A 26 4.01 2.39 8.60
N ARG A 27 5.19 1.82 8.28
CA ARG A 27 5.78 0.70 9.03
C ARG A 27 5.99 1.03 10.50
N LEU A 28 6.50 2.23 10.79
CA LEU A 28 6.76 2.67 12.15
C LEU A 28 5.47 3.00 12.90
N THR A 29 4.50 3.64 12.25
CA THR A 29 3.20 3.98 12.84
C THR A 29 2.42 2.74 13.27
N TYR A 30 2.35 1.72 12.41
CA TYR A 30 1.53 0.52 12.68
C TYR A 30 2.35 -0.68 13.17
N GLY A 31 3.69 -0.55 13.21
CA GLY A 31 4.59 -1.63 13.62
C GLY A 31 4.55 -2.86 12.72
N VAL A 32 4.32 -2.68 11.41
CA VAL A 32 4.03 -3.74 10.44
C VAL A 32 5.26 -4.18 9.61
N PRO A 33 5.30 -5.45 9.17
CA PRO A 33 6.34 -5.92 8.24
C PRO A 33 6.26 -5.21 6.89
N SER A 34 7.37 -5.18 6.15
CA SER A 34 7.45 -4.46 4.87
C SER A 34 6.43 -4.95 3.83
N ALA A 35 6.09 -6.24 3.85
CA ALA A 35 5.09 -6.82 2.94
C ALA A 35 3.67 -6.27 3.19
N ALA A 36 3.32 -5.96 4.44
CA ALA A 36 1.97 -5.52 4.81
C ALA A 36 1.77 -3.99 4.69
N VAL A 37 2.77 -3.24 4.23
CA VAL A 37 2.73 -1.77 4.19
C VAL A 37 1.62 -1.25 3.30
N ASP A 38 1.44 -1.88 2.13
CA ASP A 38 0.46 -1.42 1.16
C ASP A 38 -0.96 -1.63 1.69
N LEU A 39 -1.21 -2.72 2.42
CA LEU A 39 -2.47 -2.93 3.14
C LEU A 39 -2.64 -1.93 4.28
N ALA A 40 -1.61 -1.74 5.10
CA ALA A 40 -1.64 -0.83 6.24
C ALA A 40 -1.85 0.64 5.83
N GLN A 41 -1.44 1.00 4.62
CA GLN A 41 -1.73 2.32 4.06
C GLN A 41 -3.22 2.61 3.94
N PHE A 42 -4.04 1.61 3.61
CA PHE A 42 -5.47 1.79 3.37
C PHE A 42 -6.35 1.35 4.53
N ALA A 43 -5.96 0.28 5.24
CA ALA A 43 -6.69 -0.22 6.40
C ALA A 43 -6.26 0.43 7.72
N GLY A 44 -5.08 1.05 7.79
CA GLY A 44 -4.63 1.80 8.96
C GLY A 44 -4.75 1.01 10.27
N ALA A 45 -5.38 1.64 11.27
CA ALA A 45 -5.57 1.07 12.60
C ALA A 45 -6.82 0.18 12.73
N ASP A 46 -7.64 0.06 11.67
CA ASP A 46 -8.83 -0.82 11.69
C ASP A 46 -8.45 -2.31 11.67
N LEU A 47 -7.23 -2.60 11.25
CA LEU A 47 -6.54 -3.88 11.43
C LEU A 47 -5.44 -3.70 12.48
N LEU A 48 -5.35 -4.64 13.41
CA LEU A 48 -4.34 -4.58 14.47
C LEU A 48 -2.99 -5.08 13.92
N ARG A 49 -1.90 -4.71 14.60
CA ARG A 49 -0.55 -5.20 14.28
C ARG A 49 -0.50 -6.73 14.14
N GLY A 50 -1.19 -7.45 15.02
CA GLY A 50 -1.28 -8.92 14.98
C GLY A 50 -1.93 -9.46 13.71
N ASP A 51 -2.92 -8.74 13.16
CA ASP A 51 -3.59 -9.11 11.92
C ASP A 51 -2.64 -8.97 10.73
N TYR A 52 -1.94 -7.84 10.62
CA TYR A 52 -0.93 -7.62 9.58
C TYR A 52 0.22 -8.63 9.66
N CYS A 53 0.69 -8.96 10.87
CA CYS A 53 1.71 -9.98 11.06
C CYS A 53 1.25 -11.36 10.58
N ARG A 54 0.01 -11.75 10.87
CA ARG A 54 -0.56 -13.03 10.41
C ARG A 54 -0.76 -13.06 8.90
N LEU A 55 -1.30 -12.00 8.32
CA LEU A 55 -1.45 -11.86 6.87
C LEU A 55 -0.09 -11.96 6.16
N ALA A 56 0.95 -11.31 6.70
CA ALA A 56 2.29 -11.39 6.15
C ALA A 56 2.89 -12.81 6.27
N ALA A 57 2.69 -13.48 7.41
CA ALA A 57 3.13 -14.87 7.60
C ALA A 57 2.40 -15.84 6.65
N ALA A 58 1.13 -15.57 6.33
CA ALA A 58 0.33 -16.33 5.39
C ALA A 58 0.57 -15.96 3.91
N GLN A 59 1.48 -15.02 3.62
CA GLN A 59 1.73 -14.50 2.27
C GLN A 59 0.45 -13.94 1.60
N LEU A 60 -0.39 -13.26 2.40
CA LEU A 60 -1.63 -12.62 1.97
C LEU A 60 -1.48 -11.10 2.07
N CYS A 61 -0.52 -10.54 1.34
CA CYS A 61 -0.22 -9.11 1.36
C CYS A 61 -0.32 -8.44 -0.01
N GLU A 62 -0.19 -9.21 -1.10
CA GLU A 62 -0.37 -8.70 -2.45
C GLU A 62 -1.84 -8.78 -2.88
N PRO A 63 -2.34 -7.83 -3.70
CA PRO A 63 -3.72 -7.84 -4.16
C PRO A 63 -4.11 -9.13 -4.88
N GLU A 64 -3.22 -9.69 -5.71
CA GLU A 64 -3.47 -10.91 -6.47
C GLU A 64 -3.61 -12.12 -5.55
N GLN A 65 -2.78 -12.19 -4.50
CA GLN A 65 -2.83 -13.25 -3.49
C GLN A 65 -4.12 -13.18 -2.69
N ILE A 66 -4.53 -11.97 -2.30
CA ILE A 66 -5.75 -11.76 -1.54
C ILE A 66 -6.97 -12.10 -2.39
N ASP A 67 -6.99 -11.71 -3.66
CA ASP A 67 -8.10 -11.99 -4.57
C ASP A 67 -8.27 -13.51 -4.80
N ALA A 68 -7.16 -14.22 -5.01
CA ALA A 68 -7.15 -15.68 -5.18
C ALA A 68 -7.43 -16.47 -3.89
N ALA A 69 -7.18 -15.90 -2.71
CA ALA A 69 -7.39 -16.57 -1.44
C ALA A 69 -8.87 -16.76 -1.13
N THR A 70 -9.19 -17.86 -0.45
CA THR A 70 -10.56 -18.08 0.05
C THR A 70 -10.83 -17.19 1.26
N ASP A 71 -12.11 -16.89 1.49
CA ASP A 71 -12.51 -16.10 2.65
C ASP A 71 -12.10 -16.77 3.97
N ASP A 72 -12.11 -18.11 4.04
CA ASP A 72 -11.68 -18.86 5.22
C ASP A 72 -10.18 -18.67 5.53
N GLN A 73 -9.33 -18.58 4.50
CA GLN A 73 -7.89 -18.33 4.66
C GLN A 73 -7.65 -16.92 5.24
N ILE A 74 -8.38 -15.93 4.74
CA ILE A 74 -8.28 -14.55 5.23
C ILE A 74 -8.85 -14.46 6.65
N LEU A 75 -10.02 -15.07 6.91
CA LEU A 75 -10.65 -15.11 8.24
C LEU A 75 -9.74 -15.73 9.30
N ALA A 76 -8.99 -16.78 8.97
CA ALA A 76 -8.02 -17.37 9.89
C ALA A 76 -6.92 -16.38 10.31
N CYS A 77 -6.59 -15.41 9.46
CA CYS A 77 -5.59 -14.38 9.74
C CYS A 77 -6.14 -13.17 10.52
N VAL A 78 -7.47 -13.00 10.58
CA VAL A 78 -8.13 -11.82 11.18
C VAL A 78 -9.13 -12.18 12.29
N ASP A 79 -8.84 -13.23 13.07
CA ASP A 79 -9.66 -13.71 14.19
C ASP A 79 -11.10 -14.09 13.83
N LYS A 80 -11.33 -14.54 12.60
CA LYS A 80 -12.67 -14.84 12.04
C LYS A 80 -13.63 -13.65 12.06
N ASP A 81 -13.09 -12.43 12.13
CA ASP A 81 -13.89 -11.21 12.04
C ASP A 81 -14.21 -10.88 10.57
N ARG A 82 -15.50 -10.97 10.22
CA ARG A 82 -16.00 -10.66 8.88
C ARG A 82 -15.82 -9.18 8.51
N ARG A 83 -15.82 -8.27 9.49
CA ARG A 83 -15.56 -6.84 9.22
C ARG A 83 -14.12 -6.64 8.80
N LYS A 84 -13.18 -7.29 9.49
CA LYS A 84 -11.76 -7.25 9.11
C LYS A 84 -11.51 -7.91 7.76
N LEU A 85 -12.19 -9.01 7.43
CA LEU A 85 -12.11 -9.58 6.08
C LEU A 85 -12.53 -8.56 5.01
N ALA A 86 -13.65 -7.87 5.22
CA ALA A 86 -14.11 -6.85 4.28
C ALA A 86 -13.09 -5.72 4.12
N LEU A 87 -12.45 -5.29 5.21
CA LEU A 87 -11.37 -4.30 5.19
C LEU A 87 -10.14 -4.79 4.42
N VAL A 88 -9.72 -6.05 4.60
CA VAL A 88 -8.60 -6.62 3.83
C VAL A 88 -8.91 -6.62 2.33
N ARG A 89 -10.13 -7.04 1.95
CA ARG A 89 -10.57 -7.06 0.54
C ARG A 89 -10.63 -5.66 -0.05
N ASP A 90 -11.18 -4.68 0.68
CA ASP A 90 -11.25 -3.29 0.22
C ASP A 90 -9.84 -2.66 0.10
N ALA A 91 -8.98 -2.87 1.10
CA ALA A 91 -7.60 -2.41 1.07
C ALA A 91 -6.85 -2.99 -0.15
N ALA A 92 -6.96 -4.30 -0.40
CA ALA A 92 -6.36 -4.96 -1.56
C ALA A 92 -6.81 -4.34 -2.89
N LYS A 93 -8.12 -4.06 -3.04
CA LYS A 93 -8.66 -3.38 -4.23
C LYS A 93 -8.08 -1.98 -4.41
N ARG A 94 -7.94 -1.22 -3.33
CA ARG A 94 -7.35 0.13 -3.37
C ARG A 94 -5.86 0.09 -3.71
N VAL A 95 -5.12 -0.90 -3.21
CA VAL A 95 -3.72 -1.15 -3.60
C VAL A 95 -3.62 -1.43 -5.09
N ALA A 96 -4.42 -2.37 -5.61
CA ALA A 96 -4.44 -2.71 -7.03
C ALA A 96 -4.75 -1.48 -7.90
N LYS A 97 -5.77 -0.71 -7.52
CA LYS A 97 -6.14 0.53 -8.23
C LYS A 97 -5.00 1.55 -8.24
N ARG A 98 -4.37 1.83 -7.09
CA ARG A 98 -3.23 2.77 -7.00
C ARG A 98 -2.05 2.31 -7.86
N ARG A 99 -1.75 1.01 -7.89
CA ARG A 99 -0.66 0.47 -8.72
C ARG A 99 -0.98 0.60 -10.21
N ALA A 100 -2.22 0.34 -10.63
CA ALA A 100 -2.63 0.56 -12.01
C ALA A 100 -2.52 2.04 -12.43
N GLU A 101 -2.90 2.98 -11.55
CA GLU A 101 -2.77 4.42 -11.78
C GLU A 101 -1.30 4.87 -11.87
N ALA A 102 -0.40 4.28 -11.07
CA ALA A 102 1.02 4.60 -11.11
C ALA A 102 1.75 4.13 -12.39
N VAL A 103 1.21 3.12 -13.08
CA VAL A 103 1.76 2.59 -14.34
C VAL A 103 1.28 3.40 -15.55
N ALA A 104 0.20 4.16 -15.43
CA ALA A 104 -0.31 4.99 -16.52
C ALA A 104 0.67 6.15 -16.81
N PRO A 105 1.22 6.27 -18.04
CA PRO A 105 2.11 7.37 -18.37
C PRO A 105 1.35 8.69 -18.32
N SER A 106 1.74 9.57 -17.40
CA SER A 106 1.34 10.98 -17.43
C SER A 106 2.10 11.65 -18.59
N ALA A 107 1.51 11.65 -19.78
CA ALA A 107 1.99 12.51 -20.85
C ALA A 107 1.64 13.96 -20.48
N PRO A 108 2.61 14.90 -20.47
CA PRO A 108 2.28 16.30 -20.29
C PRO A 108 1.41 16.76 -21.47
N ILE A 109 0.30 17.42 -21.16
CA ILE A 109 -0.49 18.15 -22.16
C ILE A 109 0.36 19.36 -22.55
N LEU A 110 1.07 19.26 -23.68
CA LEU A 110 1.70 20.42 -24.30
C LEU A 110 0.64 21.11 -25.15
N GLU A 111 0.23 22.33 -24.78
CA GLU A 111 -0.53 23.18 -25.69
C GLU A 111 0.31 23.43 -26.95
N VAL A 112 -0.30 23.20 -28.11
CA VAL A 112 0.35 23.44 -29.40
C VAL A 112 0.62 24.93 -29.53
N TYR A 113 1.89 25.32 -29.42
CA TYR A 113 2.32 26.69 -29.73
C TYR A 113 2.14 26.93 -31.23
N VAL A 114 1.14 27.74 -31.58
CA VAL A 114 0.97 28.24 -32.96
C VAL A 114 1.70 29.60 -33.03
N PRO A 115 2.72 29.74 -33.91
CA PRO A 115 3.48 30.98 -34.07
C PRO A 115 2.67 32.11 -34.73
#